data_AF-A0A1T4W3S8-F1
#
_entry.id   AF-A0A1T4W3S8-F1
#
_cell.length_a   1.000
_cell.length_b   1.000
_cell.length_c   1.000
_cell.angle_alpha   90.00
_cell.angle_beta   90.00
_cell.angle_gamma   90.00
#
_symmetry.space_group_name_H-M   'P 1'
#
loop_
_entity.id
_entity.type
_entity.pdbx_description
1 polymer ?
#
loop_
_entity_poly.entity_id
_entity_poly.type
_entity_poly.pdbx_seq_one_letter_code
_entity_poly.pdbx_strand_id
1 'polypeptide(L)'
;MPIISAITLGVVGVVGVLIPFVWPYFAAGINGIGNLIAGAGAFGPFLFGTGERLLLPIGLHHILVALVRFTEAGGTMDVCGQTVSGALTIFYSELSCADTNGFTPEVTAFLSQGKMPAFLGGLPGAALAMYHCAKPENRSKIKALLISGVVACVVGGITEPLEFLFLFVAPALYFIHAILTGLGFMVMGLLDVTIGNTDGNIIDFLVFGVLQGTATKWYLVPVVAAAWFAVYYAVFKFAITKFNLKTPGREVDTAEVDSELEAAFINESGKGAAILAALGGKENILALDNCITRLRMSVKNMDLVDDAKLKAYGALGVVKLDAHNLQVVIGTQVHMVKNEMQALISAPAM
;
A
#
# COMPACT_ATOMS: atom_id res chain seq x y z
N MET A 1 -32.75 21.28 10.83
CA MET A 1 -32.53 20.91 9.41
C MET A 1 -32.24 22.12 8.51
N PRO A 2 -33.07 23.19 8.40
CA PRO A 2 -32.88 24.20 7.34
C PRO A 2 -31.63 25.10 7.47
N ILE A 3 -31.20 25.42 8.70
CA ILE A 3 -30.03 26.29 8.93
C ILE A 3 -28.72 25.60 8.55
N ILE A 4 -28.57 24.32 8.91
CA ILE A 4 -27.39 23.51 8.57
C ILE A 4 -27.32 23.36 7.05
N SER A 5 -28.44 23.08 6.38
CA SER A 5 -28.49 23.00 4.93
C SER A 5 -28.10 24.32 4.25
N ALA A 6 -28.54 25.48 4.76
CA ALA A 6 -28.18 26.78 4.20
C ALA A 6 -26.70 27.14 4.39
N ILE A 7 -26.12 26.84 5.56
CA ILE A 7 -24.70 27.03 5.83
C ILE A 7 -23.86 26.10 4.94
N THR A 8 -24.23 24.82 4.83
CA THR A 8 -23.55 23.87 3.95
C THR A 8 -23.64 24.30 2.49
N LEU A 9 -24.80 24.76 2.02
CA LEU A 9 -24.96 25.24 0.65
C LEU A 9 -24.12 26.50 0.37
N GLY A 10 -24.05 27.41 1.35
CA GLY A 10 -23.21 28.62 1.26
C GLY A 10 -21.71 28.29 1.24
N VAL A 11 -21.25 27.42 2.14
CA VAL A 11 -19.84 27.00 2.22
C VAL A 11 -19.44 26.19 0.98
N VAL A 12 -20.26 25.22 0.57
CA VAL A 12 -20.02 24.43 -0.65
C VAL A 12 -20.11 25.30 -1.90
N GLY A 13 -21.01 26.30 -1.93
CA GLY A 13 -21.10 27.27 -3.02
C GLY A 13 -19.83 28.11 -3.16
N VAL A 14 -19.33 28.65 -2.06
CA VAL A 14 -18.08 29.44 -2.06
C VAL A 14 -16.87 28.57 -2.42
N VAL A 15 -16.74 27.39 -1.83
CA VAL A 15 -15.66 26.44 -2.14
C VAL A 15 -15.75 26.00 -3.61
N GLY A 16 -16.95 25.72 -4.10
CA GLY A 16 -17.20 25.33 -5.49
C GLY A 16 -16.85 26.42 -6.50
N VAL A 17 -17.03 27.69 -6.15
CA VAL A 17 -16.57 28.82 -6.97
C VAL A 17 -15.05 28.94 -6.96
N LEU A 18 -14.38 28.66 -5.83
CA LEU A 18 -12.93 28.77 -5.71
C LEU A 18 -12.17 27.64 -6.42
N ILE A 19 -12.72 26.42 -6.47
CA ILE A 19 -12.06 25.26 -7.09
C ILE A 19 -11.65 25.53 -8.56
N PRO A 20 -12.49 26.07 -9.46
CA PRO A 20 -12.11 26.41 -10.83
C PRO A 20 -10.95 27.40 -10.96
N PHE A 21 -10.69 28.25 -9.95
CA PHE A 21 -9.55 29.17 -9.99
C PHE A 21 -8.25 28.51 -9.54
N VAL A 22 -8.32 27.51 -8.66
CA VAL A 22 -7.14 26.81 -8.14
C VAL A 22 -6.79 25.58 -9.00
N TRP A 23 -7.79 24.88 -9.53
CA TRP A 23 -7.63 23.67 -10.32
C TRP A 23 -6.70 23.81 -11.54
N PRO A 24 -6.67 24.93 -12.30
CA PRO A 24 -5.75 25.11 -13.41
C PRO A 24 -4.28 24.99 -13.02
N TYR A 25 -3.89 25.40 -11.81
CA TYR A 25 -2.52 25.27 -11.32
C TYR A 25 -2.18 23.80 -11.01
N PHE A 26 -3.12 23.05 -10.44
CA PHE A 26 -2.97 21.60 -10.24
C PHE A 26 -2.89 20.87 -11.57
N ALA A 27 -3.77 21.20 -12.52
CA ALA A 27 -3.77 20.62 -13.86
C ALA A 27 -2.45 20.91 -14.59
N ALA A 28 -1.94 22.15 -14.51
CA ALA A 28 -0.64 22.51 -15.06
C ALA A 28 0.51 21.71 -14.42
N GLY A 29 0.47 21.49 -13.10
CA GLY A 29 1.43 20.65 -12.40
C GLY A 29 1.39 19.19 -12.86
N ILE A 30 0.20 18.60 -12.98
CA ILE A 30 0.00 17.23 -13.47
C ILE A 30 0.52 17.08 -14.91
N ASN A 31 0.16 18.02 -15.79
CA ASN A 31 0.63 18.04 -17.18
C ASN A 31 2.15 18.22 -17.25
N GLY A 32 2.72 19.06 -16.40
CA GLY A 32 4.18 19.25 -16.29
C GLY A 32 4.90 17.96 -15.91
N ILE A 33 4.37 17.19 -14.95
CA ILE A 33 4.90 15.88 -14.57
C ILE A 33 4.80 14.89 -15.74
N GLY A 34 3.65 14.84 -16.42
CA GLY A 34 3.47 14.00 -17.61
C GLY A 34 4.49 14.29 -18.70
N ASN A 35 4.66 15.57 -19.05
CA ASN A 35 5.64 16.02 -20.05
C ASN A 35 7.08 15.72 -19.64
N LEU A 36 7.40 15.86 -18.35
CA LEU A 36 8.71 15.55 -17.81
C LEU A 36 9.02 14.05 -17.93
N ILE A 37 8.06 13.18 -17.63
CA ILE A 37 8.22 11.72 -17.77
C ILE A 37 8.37 11.33 -19.23
N ALA A 38 7.51 11.85 -20.11
CA ALA A 38 7.55 11.56 -21.55
C ALA A 38 8.85 12.06 -22.21
N GLY A 39 9.37 13.22 -21.80
CA GLY A 39 10.59 13.81 -22.34
C GLY A 39 11.90 13.27 -21.77
N ALA A 40 11.86 12.44 -20.72
CA ALA A 40 13.06 11.97 -20.01
C ALA A 40 13.74 10.75 -20.67
N GLY A 41 13.21 10.23 -21.79
CA GLY A 41 13.77 9.09 -22.50
C GLY A 41 13.93 7.87 -21.59
N ALA A 42 15.11 7.25 -21.58
CA ALA A 42 15.42 6.09 -20.74
C ALA A 42 15.25 6.35 -19.22
N PHE A 43 15.23 7.61 -18.79
CA PHE A 43 15.00 7.97 -17.38
C PHE A 43 13.51 8.17 -17.05
N GLY A 44 12.62 8.21 -18.04
CA GLY A 44 11.17 8.32 -17.86
C GLY A 44 10.59 7.22 -16.96
N PRO A 45 10.87 5.93 -17.22
CA PRO A 45 10.39 4.84 -16.38
C PRO A 45 10.85 4.95 -14.91
N PHE A 46 12.06 5.46 -14.67
CA PHE A 46 12.54 5.74 -13.31
C PHE A 46 11.66 6.76 -12.59
N LEU A 47 11.43 7.91 -13.23
CA LEU A 47 10.62 8.98 -12.68
C LEU A 47 9.18 8.54 -12.43
N PHE A 48 8.63 7.76 -13.35
CA PHE A 48 7.31 7.16 -13.20
C PHE A 48 7.25 6.21 -12.00
N GLY A 49 8.14 5.21 -11.91
CA GLY A 49 8.13 4.23 -10.84
C GLY A 49 8.39 4.84 -9.46
N THR A 50 9.33 5.78 -9.36
CA THR A 50 9.56 6.53 -8.11
C THR A 50 8.37 7.42 -7.76
N GLY A 51 7.80 8.14 -8.74
CA GLY A 51 6.62 8.97 -8.53
C GLY A 51 5.40 8.17 -8.05
N GLU A 52 5.16 7.00 -8.65
CA GLU A 52 4.07 6.10 -8.26
C GLU A 52 4.19 5.72 -6.77
N ARG A 53 5.39 5.32 -6.32
CA ARG A 53 5.63 5.00 -4.92
C ARG A 53 5.47 6.22 -4.01
N LEU A 54 6.03 7.38 -4.36
CA LEU A 54 5.93 8.57 -3.51
C LEU A 54 4.49 9.08 -3.33
N LEU A 55 3.63 8.88 -4.32
CA LEU A 55 2.23 9.29 -4.29
C LEU A 55 1.30 8.24 -3.67
N LEU A 56 1.78 7.01 -3.45
CA LEU A 56 1.00 5.89 -2.93
C LEU A 56 0.39 6.17 -1.53
N PRO A 57 1.14 6.71 -0.53
CA PRO A 57 0.62 6.95 0.81
C PRO A 57 -0.60 7.89 0.89
N ILE A 58 -0.77 8.74 -0.11
CA ILE A 58 -1.85 9.73 -0.22
C ILE A 58 -2.89 9.36 -1.29
N GLY A 59 -2.77 8.17 -1.91
CA GLY A 59 -3.70 7.68 -2.93
C GLY A 59 -3.61 8.39 -4.30
N LEU A 60 -2.73 9.40 -4.45
CA LEU A 60 -2.60 10.18 -5.68
C LEU A 60 -1.88 9.44 -6.81
N HIS A 61 -1.26 8.29 -6.52
CA HIS A 61 -0.61 7.45 -7.51
C HIS A 61 -1.57 7.01 -8.63
N HIS A 62 -2.87 6.86 -8.34
CA HIS A 62 -3.89 6.56 -9.35
C HIS A 62 -3.97 7.62 -10.47
N ILE A 63 -3.72 8.90 -10.15
CA ILE A 63 -3.70 9.98 -11.14
C ILE A 63 -2.52 9.80 -12.09
N LEU A 64 -1.33 9.55 -11.54
CA LEU A 64 -0.10 9.36 -12.32
C LEU A 64 -0.21 8.15 -13.23
N VAL A 65 -0.68 7.00 -12.72
CA VAL A 65 -0.83 5.79 -13.53
C VAL A 65 -1.93 5.96 -14.57
N ALA A 66 -3.06 6.62 -14.27
CA ALA A 66 -4.12 6.85 -15.25
C ALA A 66 -3.65 7.75 -16.39
N LEU A 67 -2.89 8.81 -16.08
CA LEU A 67 -2.28 9.70 -17.07
C LEU A 67 -1.45 8.91 -18.09
N VAL A 68 -0.55 8.05 -17.62
CA VAL A 68 0.31 7.27 -18.52
C VAL A 68 -0.45 6.12 -19.19
N ARG A 69 -1.39 5.47 -18.52
CA ARG A 69 -2.07 4.29 -19.07
C ARG A 69 -3.10 4.60 -20.14
N PHE A 70 -3.77 5.76 -20.06
CA PHE A 70 -4.97 6.04 -20.86
C PHE A 70 -4.91 7.34 -21.67
N THR A 71 -3.82 8.10 -21.60
CA THR A 71 -3.68 9.36 -22.34
C THR A 71 -2.42 9.38 -23.19
N GLU A 72 -2.30 10.36 -24.07
CA GLU A 72 -1.14 10.57 -24.95
C GLU A 72 0.19 10.70 -24.19
N ALA A 73 0.16 10.99 -22.88
CA ALA A 73 1.36 10.99 -22.04
C ALA A 73 2.08 9.63 -21.98
N GLY A 74 1.35 8.53 -22.19
CA GLY A 74 1.93 7.19 -22.33
C GLY A 74 2.24 6.77 -23.75
N GLY A 75 2.16 7.70 -24.71
CA GLY A 75 2.37 7.47 -26.12
C GLY A 75 1.06 7.37 -26.92
N THR A 76 1.23 7.53 -28.23
CA THR A 76 0.18 7.37 -29.25
C THR A 76 0.79 6.62 -30.42
N MET A 77 0.12 5.58 -30.90
CA MET A 77 0.58 4.83 -32.07
C MET A 77 -0.58 4.22 -32.86
N ASP A 78 -0.32 3.97 -34.13
CA ASP A 78 -1.26 3.26 -35.00
C ASP A 78 -1.08 1.76 -34.81
N VAL A 79 -2.08 1.13 -34.20
CA VAL A 79 -2.14 -0.32 -34.03
C VAL A 79 -3.28 -0.84 -34.88
N CYS A 80 -2.93 -1.62 -35.91
CA CYS A 80 -3.89 -2.36 -36.73
C CYS A 80 -4.96 -1.46 -37.37
N GLY A 81 -4.48 -0.33 -37.91
CA GLY A 81 -5.29 0.65 -38.62
C GLY A 81 -6.10 1.59 -37.73
N GLN A 82 -5.88 1.58 -36.41
CA GLN A 82 -6.50 2.50 -35.46
C GLN A 82 -5.43 3.25 -34.67
N THR A 83 -5.56 4.57 -34.57
CA THR A 83 -4.71 5.39 -33.69
C THR A 83 -5.16 5.20 -32.24
N VAL A 84 -4.27 4.69 -31.39
CA VAL A 84 -4.54 4.38 -29.99
C VAL A 84 -3.59 5.18 -29.10
N SER A 85 -4.08 5.69 -27.97
CA SER A 85 -3.29 6.47 -27.00
C SER A 85 -3.34 5.88 -25.60
N GLY A 86 -2.24 6.02 -24.88
CA GLY A 86 -2.06 5.50 -23.52
C GLY A 86 -1.37 4.13 -23.52
N ALA A 87 -0.39 3.98 -22.65
CA ALA A 87 0.50 2.83 -22.67
C ALA A 87 -0.25 1.49 -22.51
N LEU A 88 -1.26 1.44 -21.63
CA LEU A 88 -2.04 0.23 -21.42
C LEU A 88 -2.98 -0.05 -22.59
N THR A 89 -3.63 0.99 -23.11
CA THR A 89 -4.53 0.88 -24.27
C THR A 89 -3.77 0.36 -25.49
N ILE A 90 -2.58 0.89 -25.72
CA ILE A 90 -1.69 0.46 -26.80
C ILE A 90 -1.31 -1.01 -26.62
N PHE A 91 -0.80 -1.39 -25.45
CA PHE A 91 -0.40 -2.77 -25.17
C PHE A 91 -1.55 -3.76 -25.41
N TYR A 92 -2.77 -3.45 -24.97
CA TYR A 92 -3.92 -4.32 -25.23
C TYR A 92 -4.34 -4.34 -26.70
N SER A 93 -4.20 -3.21 -27.41
CA SER A 93 -4.44 -3.16 -28.85
C SER A 93 -3.45 -4.07 -29.59
N GLU A 94 -2.16 -3.99 -29.23
CA GLU A 94 -1.10 -4.85 -29.76
C GLU A 94 -1.40 -6.33 -29.46
N LEU A 95 -1.78 -6.65 -28.22
CA LEU A 95 -2.13 -7.99 -27.77
C LEU A 95 -3.34 -8.59 -28.51
N SER A 96 -4.32 -7.75 -28.86
CA SER A 96 -5.54 -8.18 -29.55
C SER A 96 -5.36 -8.35 -31.06
N CYS A 97 -4.28 -7.83 -31.63
CA CYS A 97 -4.10 -7.80 -33.07
C CYS A 97 -3.29 -8.98 -33.59
N ALA A 98 -3.84 -9.67 -34.59
CA ALA A 98 -3.27 -10.89 -35.16
C ALA A 98 -1.92 -10.68 -35.89
N ASP A 99 -1.67 -9.47 -36.40
CA ASP A 99 -0.46 -9.15 -37.16
C ASP A 99 0.71 -8.69 -36.28
N THR A 100 0.48 -8.53 -34.97
CA THR A 100 1.50 -8.09 -34.01
C THR A 100 2.51 -9.20 -33.73
N ASN A 101 3.79 -8.95 -34.03
CA ASN A 101 4.90 -9.90 -33.83
C ASN A 101 5.82 -9.54 -32.64
N GLY A 102 5.24 -8.98 -31.58
CA GLY A 102 5.94 -8.48 -30.39
C GLY A 102 5.31 -7.19 -29.88
N PHE A 103 5.67 -6.76 -28.67
CA PHE A 103 5.10 -5.56 -28.05
C PHE A 103 6.12 -4.42 -28.06
N THR A 104 5.63 -3.19 -28.07
CA THR A 104 6.49 -2.00 -28.10
C THR A 104 7.19 -1.78 -26.74
N PRO A 105 8.55 -1.79 -26.67
CA PRO A 105 9.28 -1.60 -25.41
C PRO A 105 9.01 -0.27 -24.74
N GLU A 106 8.96 0.82 -25.51
CA GLU A 106 8.76 2.17 -25.01
C GLU A 106 7.41 2.32 -24.29
N VAL A 107 6.40 1.59 -24.77
CA VAL A 107 5.05 1.54 -24.20
C VAL A 107 5.04 0.72 -22.92
N THR A 108 5.59 -0.49 -22.97
CA THR A 108 5.60 -1.43 -21.84
C THR A 108 6.52 -1.00 -20.69
N ALA A 109 7.48 -0.10 -20.95
CA ALA A 109 8.38 0.47 -19.95
C ALA A 109 7.68 1.12 -18.74
N PHE A 110 6.43 1.53 -18.88
CA PHE A 110 5.62 2.14 -17.80
C PHE A 110 4.58 1.18 -17.19
N LEU A 111 4.57 -0.08 -17.60
CA LEU A 111 3.56 -1.07 -17.21
C LEU A 111 4.08 -2.08 -16.18
N SER A 112 3.45 -3.25 -16.09
CA SER A 112 3.68 -4.25 -15.04
C SER A 112 5.15 -4.67 -14.90
N GLN A 113 5.90 -4.77 -16.00
CA GLN A 113 7.30 -5.22 -15.97
C GLN A 113 8.18 -4.41 -15.04
N GLY A 114 7.96 -3.09 -14.94
CA GLY A 114 8.79 -2.24 -14.09
C GLY A 114 8.54 -2.45 -12.60
N LYS A 115 7.36 -2.98 -12.25
CA LYS A 115 7.01 -3.36 -10.87
C LYS A 115 7.63 -4.68 -10.46
N MET A 116 7.78 -5.62 -11.39
CA MET A 116 8.19 -7.00 -11.12
C MET A 116 9.51 -7.13 -10.35
N PRO A 117 10.59 -6.35 -10.62
CA PRO A 117 11.81 -6.40 -9.80
C PRO A 117 11.54 -6.15 -8.32
N ALA A 118 10.76 -5.11 -8.01
CA ALA A 118 10.41 -4.75 -6.64
C ALA A 118 9.42 -5.76 -6.03
N PHE A 119 8.44 -6.24 -6.79
CA PHE A 119 7.34 -7.02 -6.22
C PHE A 119 7.72 -8.49 -6.03
N LEU A 120 8.41 -9.08 -7.01
CA LEU A 120 8.80 -10.49 -7.01
C LEU A 120 10.11 -10.74 -6.28
N GLY A 121 10.96 -9.71 -6.14
CA GLY A 121 12.29 -9.83 -5.54
C GLY A 121 12.54 -8.84 -4.40
N GLY A 122 12.40 -7.55 -4.68
CA GLY A 122 12.77 -6.47 -3.75
C GLY A 122 12.05 -6.53 -2.40
N LEU A 123 10.72 -6.48 -2.41
CA LEU A 123 9.87 -6.53 -1.23
C LEU A 123 10.00 -7.85 -0.45
N PRO A 124 10.08 -9.04 -1.09
CA PRO A 124 10.51 -10.26 -0.41
C PRO A 124 11.88 -10.14 0.28
N GLY A 125 12.86 -9.50 -0.37
CA GLY A 125 14.18 -9.22 0.21
C GLY A 125 14.12 -8.28 1.42
N ALA A 126 13.30 -7.23 1.33
CA ALA A 126 13.02 -6.33 2.45
C ALA A 126 12.33 -7.05 3.61
N ALA A 127 11.35 -7.90 3.34
CA ALA A 127 10.66 -8.70 4.34
C ALA A 127 11.65 -9.61 5.10
N LEU A 128 12.55 -10.29 4.36
CA LEU A 128 13.59 -11.11 4.97
C LEU A 128 14.57 -10.27 5.81
N ALA A 129 14.95 -9.08 5.33
CA ALA A 129 15.81 -8.17 6.07
C ALA A 129 15.14 -7.72 7.39
N MET A 130 13.86 -7.34 7.35
CA MET A 130 13.09 -6.99 8.54
C MET A 130 13.00 -8.17 9.52
N TYR A 131 12.71 -9.37 9.03
CA TYR A 131 12.67 -10.59 9.85
C TYR A 131 14.00 -10.88 10.55
N HIS A 132 15.12 -10.81 9.82
CA HIS A 132 16.44 -11.03 10.41
C HIS A 132 16.86 -9.92 11.37
N CYS A 133 16.44 -8.69 11.14
CA CYS A 133 16.74 -7.55 12.00
C CYS A 133 15.84 -7.49 13.24
N ALA A 134 14.73 -8.21 13.28
CA ALA A 134 13.86 -8.29 14.44
C ALA A 134 14.54 -9.03 15.61
N LYS A 135 14.14 -8.66 16.83
CA LYS A 135 14.56 -9.33 18.06
C LYS A 135 14.14 -10.81 18.02
N PRO A 136 15.01 -11.76 18.43
CA PRO A 136 14.72 -13.20 18.35
C PRO A 136 13.35 -13.59 18.93
N GLU A 137 12.96 -13.01 20.06
CA GLU A 137 11.70 -13.22 20.77
C GLU A 137 10.46 -12.74 20.01
N ASN A 138 10.61 -11.81 19.06
CA ASN A 138 9.51 -11.25 18.27
C ASN A 138 9.42 -11.84 16.86
N ARG A 139 10.39 -12.66 16.44
CA ARG A 139 10.44 -13.21 15.08
C ARG A 139 9.24 -14.07 14.76
N SER A 140 8.80 -14.92 15.69
CA SER A 140 7.60 -15.75 15.52
C SER A 140 6.35 -14.89 15.30
N LYS A 141 6.22 -13.80 16.07
CA LYS A 141 5.09 -12.87 16.02
C LYS A 141 4.96 -12.15 14.68
N ILE A 142 6.08 -11.68 14.12
CA ILE A 142 6.07 -10.93 12.85
C ILE A 142 6.15 -11.83 11.61
N LYS A 143 6.52 -13.11 11.76
CA LYS A 143 6.69 -14.03 10.63
C LYS A 143 5.41 -14.17 9.80
N ALA A 144 4.27 -14.38 10.46
CA ALA A 144 2.99 -14.52 9.77
C ALA A 144 2.60 -13.24 9.02
N LEU A 145 2.82 -12.08 9.65
CA LEU A 145 2.57 -10.76 9.06
C LEU A 145 3.42 -10.53 7.80
N LEU A 146 4.72 -10.80 7.87
CA LEU A 146 5.64 -10.63 6.74
C LEU A 146 5.34 -11.59 5.59
N ILE A 147 5.05 -12.86 5.89
CA ILE A 147 4.67 -13.84 4.87
C ILE A 147 3.36 -13.44 4.19
N SER A 148 2.35 -13.03 4.96
CA SER A 148 1.07 -12.58 4.41
C SER A 148 1.25 -11.37 3.49
N GLY A 149 2.05 -10.38 3.90
CA GLY A 149 2.37 -9.22 3.07
C GLY A 149 3.13 -9.59 1.79
N VAL A 150 4.11 -10.50 1.87
CA VAL A 150 4.83 -11.01 0.69
C VAL A 150 3.90 -11.75 -0.26
N VAL A 151 3.01 -12.61 0.25
CA VAL A 151 2.04 -13.33 -0.59
C VAL A 151 1.07 -12.36 -1.27
N ALA A 152 0.53 -11.38 -0.55
CA ALA A 152 -0.34 -10.35 -1.11
C ALA A 152 0.36 -9.55 -2.22
N CYS A 153 1.63 -9.20 -2.02
CA CYS A 153 2.45 -8.50 -2.99
C CYS A 153 2.76 -9.36 -4.23
N VAL A 154 3.35 -10.55 -4.03
CA VAL A 154 3.84 -11.41 -5.12
C VAL A 154 2.68 -11.99 -5.94
N VAL A 155 1.58 -12.38 -5.28
CA VAL A 155 0.43 -13.02 -5.95
C VAL A 155 -0.61 -11.98 -6.34
N GLY A 156 -0.98 -11.10 -5.42
CA GLY A 156 -2.05 -10.13 -5.63
C GLY A 156 -1.62 -8.82 -6.27
N GLY A 157 -0.32 -8.51 -6.30
CA GLY A 157 0.17 -7.20 -6.77
C GLY A 157 -0.15 -6.04 -5.83
N ILE A 158 -0.58 -6.33 -4.61
CA ILE A 158 -0.94 -5.35 -3.59
C ILE A 158 0.23 -5.25 -2.60
N THR A 159 0.94 -4.12 -2.61
CA THR A 159 2.18 -3.92 -1.84
C THR A 159 1.96 -3.29 -0.47
N GLU A 160 0.82 -2.63 -0.29
CA GLU A 160 0.46 -1.84 0.87
C GLU A 160 0.56 -2.61 2.20
N PRO A 161 0.10 -3.87 2.31
CA PRO A 161 0.22 -4.64 3.55
C PRO A 161 1.66 -4.79 4.05
N LEU A 162 2.64 -4.74 3.15
CA LEU A 162 4.06 -4.87 3.47
C LEU A 162 4.75 -3.50 3.55
N GLU A 163 4.46 -2.60 2.61
CA GLU A 163 5.02 -1.24 2.57
C GLU A 163 4.64 -0.42 3.81
N PHE A 164 3.40 -0.55 4.30
CA PHE A 164 2.92 0.20 5.45
C PHE A 164 3.61 -0.20 6.76
N LEU A 165 4.25 -1.37 6.81
CA LEU A 165 5.03 -1.81 7.96
C LEU A 165 6.27 -0.96 8.21
N PHE A 166 6.80 -0.28 7.19
CA PHE A 166 7.98 0.57 7.31
C PHE A 166 7.74 2.01 6.84
N LEU A 167 6.71 2.29 6.05
CA LEU A 167 6.34 3.64 5.61
C LEU A 167 6.23 4.63 6.78
N PHE A 168 5.46 4.28 7.81
CA PHE A 168 5.17 5.19 8.93
C PHE A 168 6.25 5.20 10.00
N VAL A 169 6.99 4.10 10.11
CA VAL A 169 8.01 3.93 11.17
C VAL A 169 9.39 4.39 10.70
N ALA A 170 9.68 4.26 9.41
CA ALA A 170 10.94 4.67 8.80
C ALA A 170 10.69 5.30 7.40
N PRO A 171 10.21 6.56 7.34
CA PRO A 171 9.94 7.24 6.07
C PRO A 171 11.16 7.30 5.12
N ALA A 172 12.37 7.41 5.68
CA ALA A 172 13.60 7.36 4.89
C ALA A 172 13.79 6.01 4.16
N LEU A 173 13.39 4.90 4.80
CA LEU A 173 13.44 3.57 4.18
C LEU A 173 12.41 3.44 3.06
N TYR A 174 11.25 4.09 3.22
CA TYR A 174 10.26 4.20 2.14
C TYR A 174 10.75 5.02 0.96
N PHE A 175 11.45 6.12 1.21
CA PHE A 175 12.07 6.90 0.15
C PHE A 175 13.11 6.08 -0.65
N ILE A 176 13.95 5.29 0.05
CA ILE A 176 14.88 4.35 -0.59
C ILE A 176 14.12 3.32 -1.44
N HIS A 177 13.05 2.74 -0.91
CA HIS A 177 12.18 1.83 -1.65
C HIS A 177 11.59 2.47 -2.91
N ALA A 178 11.16 3.73 -2.85
CA ALA A 178 10.64 4.46 -4.01
C ALA A 178 11.70 4.63 -5.11
N ILE A 179 12.94 4.96 -4.74
CA ILE A 179 14.07 5.06 -5.67
C ILE A 179 14.40 3.70 -6.28
N LEU A 180 14.53 2.65 -5.46
CA LEU A 180 14.83 1.31 -5.93
C LEU A 180 13.73 0.74 -6.83
N THR A 181 12.47 1.10 -6.59
CA THR A 181 11.35 0.75 -7.48
C THR A 181 11.50 1.46 -8.83
N GLY A 182 11.76 2.77 -8.85
CA GLY A 182 12.01 3.50 -10.10
C GLY A 182 13.20 2.94 -10.88
N LEU A 183 14.30 2.59 -10.20
CA LEU A 183 15.44 1.94 -10.85
C LEU A 183 15.04 0.58 -11.47
N GLY A 184 14.11 -0.14 -10.85
CA GLY A 184 13.56 -1.37 -11.39
C GLY A 184 12.83 -1.13 -12.70
N PHE A 185 11.97 -0.11 -12.75
CA PHE A 185 11.31 0.33 -13.99
C PHE A 185 12.31 0.67 -15.09
N MET A 186 13.33 1.47 -14.78
CA MET A 186 14.36 1.86 -15.74
C MET A 186 15.17 0.67 -16.24
N VAL A 187 15.61 -0.23 -15.36
CA VAL A 187 16.37 -1.42 -15.77
C VAL A 187 15.54 -2.32 -16.68
N MET A 188 14.26 -2.55 -16.36
CA MET A 188 13.39 -3.37 -17.20
C MET A 188 13.12 -2.72 -18.56
N GLY A 189 12.96 -1.40 -18.59
CA GLY A 189 12.86 -0.62 -19.83
C GLY A 189 14.14 -0.70 -20.67
N LEU A 190 15.32 -0.56 -20.06
CA LEU A 190 16.62 -0.66 -20.76
C LEU A 190 16.94 -2.06 -21.31
N LEU A 191 16.33 -3.09 -20.75
CA LEU A 191 16.47 -4.47 -21.23
C LEU A 191 15.46 -4.79 -22.35
N ASP A 192 14.59 -3.85 -22.70
CA ASP A 192 13.42 -4.02 -23.55
C ASP A 192 12.64 -5.30 -23.21
N VAL A 193 12.41 -5.52 -21.91
CA VAL A 193 11.36 -6.45 -21.51
C VAL A 193 10.05 -5.83 -21.96
N THR A 194 9.08 -6.65 -22.37
CA THR A 194 7.81 -6.13 -22.90
C THR A 194 6.59 -6.82 -22.31
N ILE A 195 6.52 -6.86 -20.98
CA ILE A 195 5.39 -7.40 -20.22
C ILE A 195 4.48 -6.24 -19.79
N GLY A 196 3.28 -6.19 -20.36
CA GLY A 196 2.25 -5.20 -20.04
C GLY A 196 1.30 -5.61 -18.91
N ASN A 197 0.10 -5.04 -18.86
CA ASN A 197 -0.84 -5.08 -17.73
C ASN A 197 -0.47 -4.15 -16.56
N THR A 198 -1.13 -4.28 -15.40
CA THR A 198 -1.18 -3.22 -14.38
C THR A 198 -0.48 -3.52 -13.06
N ASP A 199 -0.34 -4.79 -12.69
CA ASP A 199 -0.16 -5.18 -11.29
C ASP A 199 1.26 -5.64 -10.99
N GLY A 200 1.94 -6.26 -11.97
CA GLY A 200 3.33 -6.69 -11.84
C GLY A 200 3.53 -7.86 -10.88
N ASN A 201 2.45 -8.60 -10.62
CA ASN A 201 2.44 -9.80 -9.81
C ASN A 201 2.87 -11.04 -10.65
N ILE A 202 2.93 -12.20 -10.00
CA ILE A 202 3.31 -13.45 -10.66
C ILE A 202 2.29 -13.89 -11.72
N ILE A 203 1.03 -13.49 -11.59
CA ILE A 203 -0.02 -13.80 -12.58
C ILE A 203 0.27 -12.99 -13.84
N ASP A 204 0.59 -11.70 -13.72
CA ASP A 204 0.99 -10.85 -14.85
C ASP A 204 2.22 -11.41 -15.56
N PHE A 205 3.22 -11.82 -14.78
CA PHE A 205 4.43 -12.45 -15.30
C PHE A 205 4.11 -13.69 -16.15
N LEU A 206 3.21 -14.55 -15.68
CA LEU A 206 2.82 -15.75 -16.40
C LEU A 206 1.96 -15.42 -17.63
N VAL A 207 0.89 -14.65 -17.45
CA VAL A 207 -0.13 -14.41 -18.48
C VAL A 207 0.36 -13.48 -19.58
N PHE A 208 0.99 -12.37 -19.21
CA PHE A 208 1.43 -11.34 -20.16
C PHE A 208 2.92 -11.45 -20.50
N GLY A 209 3.69 -12.30 -19.79
CA GLY A 209 5.08 -12.60 -20.10
C GLY A 209 5.26 -13.98 -20.72
N VAL A 210 5.19 -15.03 -19.90
CA VAL A 210 5.55 -16.40 -20.31
C VAL A 210 4.64 -16.94 -21.42
N LEU A 211 3.32 -16.77 -21.28
CA LEU A 211 2.35 -17.27 -22.26
C LEU A 211 2.37 -16.51 -23.58
N GLN A 212 2.99 -15.32 -23.62
CA GLN A 212 3.17 -14.53 -24.85
C GLN A 212 4.47 -14.87 -25.59
N GLY A 213 5.18 -15.93 -25.17
CA GLY A 213 6.40 -16.41 -25.83
C GLY A 213 7.65 -15.60 -25.48
N THR A 214 8.76 -15.90 -26.15
CA THR A 214 10.07 -15.33 -25.83
C THR A 214 10.26 -13.89 -26.29
N ALA A 215 9.35 -13.38 -27.14
CA ALA A 215 9.35 -11.99 -27.61
C ALA A 215 9.27 -10.99 -26.44
N THR A 216 8.62 -11.37 -25.33
CA THR A 216 8.49 -10.54 -24.13
C THR A 216 9.77 -10.43 -23.29
N LYS A 217 10.78 -11.25 -23.60
CA LYS A 217 12.01 -11.41 -22.80
C LYS A 217 11.75 -11.74 -21.32
N TRP A 218 10.65 -12.43 -21.02
CA TRP A 218 10.25 -12.77 -19.64
C TRP A 218 11.35 -13.47 -18.83
N TYR A 219 12.26 -14.20 -19.48
CA TYR A 219 13.37 -14.91 -18.82
C TYR A 219 14.36 -13.98 -18.10
N LEU A 220 14.36 -12.67 -18.41
CA LEU A 220 15.13 -11.67 -17.69
C LEU A 220 14.50 -11.30 -16.33
N VAL A 221 13.18 -11.43 -16.19
CA VAL A 221 12.47 -11.03 -14.97
C VAL A 221 12.97 -11.79 -13.73
N PRO A 222 13.10 -13.13 -13.72
CA PRO A 222 13.63 -13.83 -12.54
C PRO A 222 15.07 -13.44 -12.20
N VAL A 223 15.89 -13.14 -13.21
CA VAL A 223 17.29 -12.72 -13.02
C VAL A 223 17.35 -11.35 -12.35
N VAL A 224 16.59 -10.38 -12.87
CA VAL A 224 16.52 -9.02 -12.30
C VAL A 224 15.87 -9.06 -10.92
N ALA A 225 14.81 -9.84 -10.73
CA ALA A 225 14.16 -10.01 -9.42
C ALA A 225 15.11 -10.63 -8.38
N ALA A 226 15.93 -11.61 -8.75
CA ALA A 226 16.95 -12.17 -7.86
C ALA A 226 18.02 -11.13 -7.47
N ALA A 227 18.47 -10.32 -8.44
CA ALA A 227 19.36 -9.20 -8.15
C ALA A 227 18.70 -8.16 -7.23
N TRP A 228 17.44 -7.80 -7.50
CA TRP A 228 16.67 -6.87 -6.67
C TRP A 228 16.46 -7.41 -5.25
N PHE A 229 16.21 -8.70 -5.10
CA PHE A 229 16.13 -9.36 -3.79
C PHE A 229 17.41 -9.14 -2.98
N ALA A 230 18.57 -9.38 -3.59
CA ALA A 230 19.87 -9.20 -2.93
C ALA A 230 20.11 -7.73 -2.57
N VAL A 231 19.83 -6.80 -3.50
CA VAL A 231 19.97 -5.36 -3.29
C VAL A 231 19.07 -4.87 -2.16
N TYR A 232 17.78 -5.18 -2.21
CA TYR A 232 16.83 -4.79 -1.18
C TYR A 232 17.21 -5.38 0.17
N TYR A 233 17.54 -6.67 0.23
CA TYR A 233 17.96 -7.30 1.47
C TYR A 233 19.18 -6.60 2.08
N ALA A 234 20.22 -6.34 1.28
CA ALA A 234 21.43 -5.68 1.74
C ALA A 234 21.17 -4.24 2.20
N VAL A 235 20.46 -3.45 1.39
CA VAL A 235 20.16 -2.04 1.67
C VAL A 235 19.25 -1.90 2.89
N PHE A 236 18.17 -2.70 2.98
CA PHE A 236 17.28 -2.68 4.13
C PHE A 236 18.00 -3.11 5.40
N LYS A 237 18.73 -4.24 5.34
CA LYS A 237 19.48 -4.71 6.51
C LYS A 237 20.51 -3.68 6.97
N PHE A 238 21.24 -3.08 6.04
CA PHE A 238 22.20 -2.02 6.34
C PHE A 238 21.50 -0.81 6.97
N ALA A 239 20.45 -0.28 6.36
CA ALA A 239 19.74 0.89 6.88
C ALA A 239 19.13 0.63 8.26
N ILE A 240 18.48 -0.52 8.45
CA ILE A 240 17.86 -0.91 9.71
C ILE A 240 18.89 -1.02 10.83
N THR A 241 20.04 -1.66 10.57
CA THR A 241 21.07 -1.86 11.59
C THR A 241 21.90 -0.60 11.84
N LYS A 242 22.28 0.13 10.79
CA LYS A 242 23.12 1.34 10.88
C LYS A 242 22.39 2.51 11.56
N PHE A 243 21.12 2.72 11.22
CA PHE A 243 20.32 3.83 11.75
C PHE A 243 19.37 3.41 12.87
N ASN A 244 19.45 2.15 13.30
CA ASN A 244 18.60 1.56 14.35
C ASN A 244 17.10 1.79 14.12
N LEU A 245 16.65 1.60 12.88
CA LEU A 245 15.25 1.81 12.50
C LEU A 245 14.34 0.82 13.23
N LYS A 246 13.19 1.30 13.69
CA LYS A 246 12.23 0.53 14.52
C LYS A 246 11.27 -0.32 13.68
N THR A 247 11.78 -1.05 12.69
CA THR A 247 10.95 -1.97 11.88
C THR A 247 10.23 -3.00 12.77
N PRO A 248 9.14 -3.64 12.30
CA PRO A 248 8.37 -4.59 13.10
C PRO A 248 9.26 -5.61 13.81
N GLY A 249 9.02 -5.82 15.11
CA GLY A 249 9.80 -6.72 15.95
C GLY A 249 11.11 -6.15 16.50
N ARG A 250 11.46 -4.88 16.24
CA ARG A 250 12.61 -4.15 16.84
C ARG A 250 12.23 -3.13 17.92
N GLU A 251 10.97 -3.04 18.29
CA GLU A 251 10.49 -2.15 19.35
C GLU A 251 11.07 -2.57 20.72
N VAL A 252 11.33 -1.60 21.59
CA VAL A 252 11.85 -1.83 22.95
C VAL A 252 10.63 -2.01 23.86
N ASP A 253 10.59 -3.12 24.58
CA ASP A 253 9.61 -3.51 25.62
C ASP A 253 8.22 -2.88 25.53
N THR A 254 7.34 -3.54 24.77
CA THR A 254 5.97 -3.70 25.28
C THR A 254 6.06 -4.75 26.38
N ALA A 255 5.83 -4.31 27.62
CA ALA A 255 5.85 -5.10 28.85
C ALA A 255 5.24 -6.50 28.68
N GLU A 256 5.81 -7.46 29.42
CA GLU A 256 5.39 -8.85 29.61
C GLU A 256 3.97 -9.13 29.10
N VAL A 257 3.89 -9.69 27.90
CA VAL A 257 2.64 -10.28 27.41
C VAL A 257 2.50 -11.58 28.18
N ASP A 258 1.66 -11.53 29.22
CA ASP A 258 1.29 -12.64 30.08
C ASP A 258 0.97 -13.88 29.24
N SER A 259 1.52 -15.03 29.64
CA SER A 259 1.24 -16.35 29.08
C SER A 259 -0.25 -16.73 29.13
N GLU A 260 -1.05 -16.07 29.97
CA GLU A 260 -2.51 -16.18 29.96
C GLU A 260 -3.15 -15.50 28.73
N LEU A 261 -2.48 -14.52 28.13
CA LEU A 261 -2.96 -13.77 26.96
C LEU A 261 -2.85 -14.58 25.66
N GLU A 262 -1.84 -15.44 25.52
CA GLU A 262 -1.66 -16.30 24.33
C GLU A 262 -2.77 -17.36 24.23
N ALA A 263 -3.32 -17.80 25.37
CA ALA A 263 -4.49 -18.68 25.43
C ALA A 263 -5.79 -17.99 24.95
N ALA A 264 -5.88 -16.66 25.06
CA ALA A 264 -7.01 -15.87 24.57
C ALA A 264 -6.95 -15.58 23.06
N PHE A 265 -5.79 -15.75 22.41
CA PHE A 265 -5.61 -15.49 20.97
C PHE A 265 -5.97 -16.67 20.04
N ILE A 266 -6.09 -17.90 20.58
CA ILE A 266 -6.39 -19.10 19.79
C ILE A 266 -7.90 -19.34 19.63
N ASN A 267 -8.73 -18.74 20.49
CA ASN A 267 -10.18 -18.84 20.41
C ASN A 267 -10.75 -17.46 20.00
N GLU A 268 -11.36 -17.35 18.83
CA GLU A 268 -12.08 -16.16 18.32
C GLU A 268 -13.31 -15.78 19.19
N SER A 269 -13.15 -15.67 20.51
CA SER A 269 -14.26 -15.50 21.46
C SER A 269 -13.81 -14.74 22.72
N GLY A 270 -13.17 -13.58 22.56
CA GLY A 270 -12.66 -12.81 23.71
C GLY A 270 -11.96 -11.50 23.39
N LYS A 271 -11.66 -11.22 22.11
CA LYS A 271 -10.95 -10.00 21.70
C LYS A 271 -11.80 -8.75 21.96
N GLY A 272 -13.11 -8.83 21.74
CA GLY A 272 -14.04 -7.75 22.07
C GLY A 272 -14.09 -7.44 23.56
N ALA A 273 -14.04 -8.46 24.43
CA ALA A 273 -14.04 -8.27 25.88
C ALA A 273 -12.78 -7.55 26.38
N ALA A 274 -11.60 -7.98 25.90
CA ALA A 274 -10.32 -7.37 26.26
C ALA A 274 -10.24 -5.91 25.79
N ILE A 275 -10.64 -5.64 24.54
CA ILE A 275 -10.68 -4.27 24.01
C ILE A 275 -11.68 -3.41 24.79
N LEU A 276 -12.87 -3.93 25.13
CA LEU A 276 -13.86 -3.21 25.93
C LEU A 276 -13.34 -2.87 27.33
N ALA A 277 -12.60 -3.77 27.96
CA ALA A 277 -11.99 -3.52 29.27
C ALA A 277 -10.92 -2.42 29.20
N ALA A 278 -10.05 -2.44 28.17
CA ALA A 278 -9.04 -1.40 27.96
C ALA A 278 -9.64 -0.02 27.62
N LEU A 279 -10.90 0.02 27.18
CA LEU A 279 -11.65 1.25 26.93
C LEU A 279 -12.35 1.80 28.18
N GLY A 280 -12.12 1.22 29.37
CA GLY A 280 -12.80 1.61 30.60
C GLY A 280 -14.12 0.89 30.84
N GLY A 281 -14.39 -0.19 30.11
CA GLY A 281 -15.59 -1.03 30.25
C GLY A 281 -16.83 -0.50 29.53
N LYS A 282 -17.92 -1.28 29.57
CA LYS A 282 -19.19 -0.95 28.88
C LYS A 282 -19.77 0.40 29.28
N GLU A 283 -19.59 0.79 30.54
CA GLU A 283 -20.11 2.05 31.08
C GLU A 283 -19.41 3.27 30.50
N ASN A 284 -18.18 3.12 30.00
CA ASN A 284 -17.45 4.21 29.38
C ASN A 284 -17.83 4.41 27.91
N ILE A 285 -18.53 3.48 27.26
CA ILE A 285 -18.86 3.58 25.83
C ILE A 285 -20.21 4.30 25.65
N LEU A 286 -20.22 5.40 24.89
CA LEU A 286 -21.42 6.15 24.49
C LEU A 286 -21.95 5.71 23.13
N ALA A 287 -21.04 5.49 22.18
CA ALA A 287 -21.38 5.04 20.84
C ALA A 287 -20.26 4.14 20.31
N LEU A 288 -20.63 3.07 19.61
CA LEU A 288 -19.70 2.11 19.02
C LEU A 288 -20.09 1.84 17.56
N ASP A 289 -19.17 2.13 16.65
CA ASP A 289 -19.28 1.79 15.24
C ASP A 289 -17.92 1.35 14.69
N ASN A 290 -17.87 0.94 13.42
CA ASN A 290 -16.61 0.60 12.80
C ASN A 290 -16.59 0.94 11.30
N CYS A 291 -15.42 1.32 10.78
CA CYS A 291 -15.15 1.30 9.35
C CYS A 291 -14.44 0.00 8.96
N ILE A 292 -13.83 -0.05 7.77
CA ILE A 292 -13.18 -1.25 7.21
C ILE A 292 -12.05 -1.78 8.11
N THR A 293 -11.32 -0.89 8.80
CA THR A 293 -10.13 -1.27 9.59
C THR A 293 -10.09 -0.70 11.01
N ARG A 294 -11.08 0.10 11.42
CA ARG A 294 -11.03 0.84 12.69
C ARG A 294 -12.36 0.84 13.42
N LEU A 295 -12.31 0.61 14.73
CA LEU A 295 -13.42 0.93 15.62
C LEU A 295 -13.49 2.45 15.76
N ARG A 296 -14.69 3.00 15.67
CA ARG A 296 -15.00 4.41 15.88
C ARG A 296 -15.93 4.49 17.07
N MET A 297 -15.53 5.21 18.10
CA MET A 297 -16.31 5.24 19.32
C MET A 297 -16.26 6.59 20.00
N SER A 298 -17.33 6.86 20.72
CA SER A 298 -17.42 7.95 21.68
C SER A 298 -17.41 7.35 23.08
N VAL A 299 -16.62 7.93 23.98
CA VAL A 299 -16.45 7.51 25.37
C VAL A 299 -16.82 8.63 26.33
N LYS A 300 -17.24 8.27 27.55
CA LYS A 300 -17.56 9.24 28.62
C LYS A 300 -16.32 9.90 29.19
N ASN A 301 -15.24 9.14 29.36
CA ASN A 301 -13.99 9.61 29.94
C ASN A 301 -12.79 8.99 29.20
N MET A 302 -11.98 9.85 28.56
CA MET A 302 -10.79 9.45 27.83
C MET A 302 -9.63 9.00 28.73
N ASP A 303 -9.62 9.38 30.00
CA ASP A 303 -8.57 9.02 30.95
C ASP A 303 -8.63 7.55 31.37
N LEU A 304 -9.80 6.91 31.17
CA LEU A 304 -9.99 5.48 31.41
C LEU A 304 -9.52 4.61 30.23
N VAL A 305 -9.14 5.23 29.10
CA VAL A 305 -8.66 4.52 27.92
C VAL A 305 -7.18 4.22 28.06
N ASP A 306 -6.84 2.93 28.07
CA ASP A 306 -5.47 2.45 28.17
C ASP A 306 -4.92 2.09 26.77
N ASP A 307 -4.23 3.07 26.17
CA ASP A 307 -3.61 2.94 24.84
C ASP A 307 -2.60 1.79 24.77
N ALA A 308 -1.89 1.51 25.87
CA ALA A 308 -0.89 0.45 25.92
C ALA A 308 -1.57 -0.93 25.89
N LYS A 309 -2.64 -1.12 26.68
CA LYS A 309 -3.45 -2.35 26.65
C LYS A 309 -4.16 -2.53 25.32
N LEU A 310 -4.71 -1.47 24.73
CA LEU A 310 -5.33 -1.55 23.40
C LEU A 310 -4.35 -2.08 22.35
N LYS A 311 -3.12 -1.55 22.34
CA LYS A 311 -2.06 -2.04 21.45
C LYS A 311 -1.65 -3.48 21.79
N ALA A 312 -1.54 -3.81 23.07
CA ALA A 312 -1.26 -5.18 23.52
C ALA A 312 -2.34 -6.18 23.07
N TYR A 313 -3.61 -5.75 23.01
CA TYR A 313 -4.75 -6.54 22.53
C TYR A 313 -4.91 -6.55 21.00
N GLY A 314 -3.90 -6.07 20.27
CA GLY A 314 -3.83 -6.16 18.82
C GLY A 314 -4.36 -4.94 18.07
N ALA A 315 -4.51 -3.78 18.74
CA ALA A 315 -4.68 -2.53 18.03
C ALA A 315 -3.37 -2.11 17.35
N LEU A 316 -3.41 -1.94 16.03
CA LEU A 316 -2.32 -1.37 15.23
C LEU A 316 -2.09 0.12 15.53
N GLY A 317 -3.07 0.79 16.12
CA GLY A 317 -2.97 2.20 16.50
C GLY A 317 -4.20 2.68 17.26
N VAL A 318 -4.02 3.73 18.06
CA VAL A 318 -5.09 4.42 18.79
C VAL A 318 -4.99 5.90 18.44
N VAL A 319 -6.10 6.49 18.00
CA VAL A 319 -6.18 7.88 17.55
C VAL A 319 -7.25 8.58 18.35
N LYS A 320 -6.85 9.44 19.29
CA LYS A 320 -7.75 10.30 20.07
C LYS A 320 -8.05 11.56 19.27
N LEU A 321 -9.30 11.75 18.89
CA LEU A 321 -9.73 12.89 18.06
C LEU A 321 -10.03 14.12 18.93
N ASP A 322 -10.65 13.90 20.08
CA ASP A 322 -10.95 14.93 21.08
C ASP A 322 -11.13 14.27 22.46
N ALA A 323 -11.68 15.00 23.43
CA ALA A 323 -11.88 14.53 24.80
C ALA A 323 -12.88 13.35 24.95
N HIS A 324 -13.71 13.08 23.94
CA HIS A 324 -14.74 12.04 23.98
C HIS A 324 -14.68 11.09 22.78
N ASN A 325 -13.99 11.42 21.70
CA ASN A 325 -13.96 10.59 20.48
C ASN A 325 -12.60 9.96 20.24
N LEU A 326 -12.57 8.66 19.95
CA LEU A 326 -11.36 7.94 19.56
C LEU A 326 -11.62 6.91 18.46
N GLN A 327 -10.55 6.55 17.77
CA GLN A 327 -10.50 5.45 16.83
C GLN A 327 -9.42 4.44 17.22
N VAL A 328 -9.77 3.15 17.20
CA VAL A 328 -8.84 2.06 17.44
C VAL A 328 -8.67 1.29 16.13
N VAL A 329 -7.45 1.29 15.58
CA VAL A 329 -7.12 0.59 14.33
C VAL A 329 -6.89 -0.88 14.65
N ILE A 330 -7.76 -1.76 14.17
CA ILE A 330 -7.69 -3.21 14.43
C ILE A 330 -7.25 -3.98 13.17
N GLY A 331 -7.52 -3.44 11.98
CA GLY A 331 -7.35 -4.15 10.71
C GLY A 331 -8.65 -4.80 10.22
N THR A 332 -8.56 -5.72 9.25
CA THR A 332 -9.71 -6.31 8.55
C THR A 332 -10.68 -7.09 9.44
N GLN A 333 -10.25 -7.48 10.64
CA GLN A 333 -11.07 -8.19 11.63
C GLN A 333 -11.99 -7.29 12.48
N VAL A 334 -11.97 -5.98 12.24
CA VAL A 334 -12.65 -4.99 13.09
C VAL A 334 -14.16 -5.24 13.27
N HIS A 335 -14.84 -5.75 12.24
CA HIS A 335 -16.27 -6.05 12.31
C HIS A 335 -16.58 -7.15 13.35
N MET A 336 -15.72 -8.16 13.47
CA MET A 336 -15.91 -9.24 14.45
C MET A 336 -15.76 -8.70 15.87
N VAL A 337 -14.71 -7.90 16.11
CA VAL A 337 -14.46 -7.25 17.41
C VAL A 337 -15.62 -6.32 17.80
N LYS A 338 -16.15 -5.54 16.86
CA LYS A 338 -17.32 -4.67 17.09
C LYS A 338 -18.54 -5.47 17.51
N ASN A 339 -18.82 -6.60 16.87
CA ASN A 339 -19.98 -7.43 17.17
C ASN A 339 -19.85 -8.09 18.56
N GLU A 340 -18.67 -8.58 18.92
CA GLU A 340 -18.41 -9.10 20.27
C GLU A 340 -18.62 -8.02 21.35
N MET A 341 -18.04 -6.83 21.15
CA MET A 341 -18.23 -5.70 22.06
C MET A 341 -19.69 -5.31 22.19
N GLN A 342 -20.42 -5.24 21.07
CA GLN A 342 -21.84 -4.90 21.06
C GLN A 342 -22.66 -5.94 21.83
N ALA A 343 -22.36 -7.23 21.68
CA ALA A 343 -23.03 -8.29 22.44
C ALA A 343 -22.77 -8.15 23.95
N LEU A 344 -21.55 -7.81 24.35
CA LEU A 344 -21.17 -7.61 25.76
C LEU A 344 -21.78 -6.34 26.36
N ILE A 345 -21.93 -5.27 25.58
CA ILE A 345 -22.60 -4.03 25.99
C ILE A 345 -24.10 -4.27 26.17
N SER A 346 -24.71 -5.05 25.28
CA SER A 346 -26.15 -5.34 25.29
C SER A 346 -26.55 -6.46 26.27
N ALA A 347 -25.60 -7.18 26.86
CA ALA A 347 -25.90 -8.25 27.82
C ALA A 347 -26.39 -7.66 29.17
N PRO A 348 -27.53 -8.14 29.73
CA PRO A 348 -28.02 -7.69 31.02
C PRO A 348 -27.01 -8.05 32.12
N ALA A 349 -26.86 -7.16 33.12
CA ALA A 349 -26.01 -7.44 34.27
C ALA A 349 -26.54 -8.68 35.00
N MET A 350 -25.68 -9.68 35.16
CA MET A 350 -25.94 -10.86 35.98
C MET A 350 -25.79 -10.51 37.45
#